data_AF-A0A7K4RBG0-F1
#
_entry.id   AF-A0A7K4RBG0-F1
#
_cell.length_a   1.000
_cell.length_b   1.000
_cell.length_c   1.000
_cell.angle_alpha   90.00
_cell.angle_beta   90.00
_cell.angle_gamma   90.00
#
_symmetry.space_group_name_H-M   'P 1'
#
loop_
_entity.id
_entity.type
_entity.pdbx_description
1 polymer ?
#
loop_
_entity_poly.entity_id
_entity_poly.type
_entity_poly.pdbx_seq_one_letter_code
_entity_poly.pdbx_strand_id
1 'polypeptide(L)'
;HPGTVAPQQADPPHNAGMAASPSGDAAPHLGTVTLPPGVLFSCACRDVLGWGFAEGRLEIFYGAGDWLGLRLPHGAAPQVVARLQAVTRGCEARELALPRGAGGRRGFRVDPSGIVTAVTRFSFAETAGLRPGT
;
A
#
# COMPACT_ATOMS: atom_id res chain seq x y z
N HIS A 1 -22.41 -37.43 -60.32
CA HIS A 1 -22.92 -38.05 -59.08
C HIS A 1 -23.78 -37.03 -58.34
N PRO A 2 -25.09 -37.27 -58.17
CA PRO A 2 -26.00 -36.45 -57.36
C PRO A 2 -26.01 -36.93 -55.89
N GLY A 3 -26.46 -36.07 -54.96
CA GLY A 3 -26.57 -36.38 -53.53
C GLY A 3 -27.70 -35.63 -52.82
N THR A 4 -28.90 -36.21 -52.90
CA THR A 4 -29.95 -36.42 -51.88
C THR A 4 -30.09 -35.50 -50.64
N VAL A 5 -31.19 -34.71 -50.63
CA VAL A 5 -32.37 -34.62 -49.70
C VAL A 5 -32.24 -34.54 -48.16
N ALA A 6 -32.78 -33.42 -47.62
CA ALA A 6 -33.59 -33.13 -46.39
C ALA A 6 -33.03 -33.41 -44.97
N PRO A 7 -33.52 -32.70 -43.91
CA PRO A 7 -34.90 -32.79 -43.34
C PRO A 7 -35.55 -31.39 -43.05
N GLN A 8 -36.90 -31.21 -43.03
CA GLN A 8 -37.84 -31.35 -41.88
C GLN A 8 -37.24 -30.90 -40.52
N GLN A 9 -37.86 -30.05 -39.69
CA GLN A 9 -39.23 -30.04 -39.16
C GLN A 9 -39.45 -28.73 -38.36
N ALA A 10 -40.70 -28.27 -38.30
CA ALA A 10 -41.21 -27.21 -37.42
C ALA A 10 -41.29 -27.64 -35.94
N ASP A 11 -41.24 -26.69 -34.99
CA ASP A 11 -42.13 -26.60 -33.80
C ASP A 11 -41.84 -25.35 -32.90
N PRO A 12 -42.72 -24.96 -31.93
CA PRO A 12 -43.26 -23.61 -31.72
C PRO A 12 -42.60 -22.83 -30.54
N PRO A 13 -43.01 -21.58 -30.21
CA PRO A 13 -42.37 -20.85 -29.12
C PRO A 13 -42.90 -21.33 -27.76
N HIS A 14 -41.99 -21.63 -26.85
CA HIS A 14 -42.32 -21.82 -25.44
C HIS A 14 -41.61 -20.74 -24.61
N ASN A 15 -42.43 -19.81 -24.12
CA ASN A 15 -42.03 -18.73 -23.25
C ASN A 15 -41.92 -19.28 -21.82
N ALA A 16 -40.72 -19.29 -21.26
CA ALA A 16 -40.51 -19.64 -19.86
C ALA A 16 -39.39 -18.78 -19.25
N GLY A 17 -39.81 -17.79 -18.45
CA GLY A 17 -39.16 -17.40 -17.20
C GLY A 17 -37.75 -16.83 -17.25
N MET A 18 -37.65 -15.50 -17.13
CA MET A 18 -36.69 -14.91 -16.18
C MET A 18 -37.07 -13.45 -15.89
N ALA A 19 -37.91 -13.27 -14.86
CA ALA A 19 -37.93 -12.02 -14.12
C ALA A 19 -36.76 -12.06 -13.14
N ALA A 20 -35.73 -11.28 -13.40
CA ALA A 20 -34.78 -10.85 -12.39
C ALA A 20 -34.33 -9.44 -12.79
N SER A 21 -34.88 -8.45 -12.09
CA SER A 21 -34.41 -7.07 -12.13
C SER A 21 -32.91 -7.05 -11.77
N PRO A 22 -32.05 -6.28 -12.46
CA PRO A 22 -30.71 -6.03 -11.94
C PRO A 22 -30.85 -5.11 -10.73
N SER A 23 -30.68 -5.68 -9.52
CA SER A 23 -30.47 -4.92 -8.30
C SER A 23 -29.24 -4.04 -8.49
N GLY A 24 -29.49 -2.74 -8.61
CA GLY A 24 -28.46 -1.73 -8.56
C GLY A 24 -27.84 -1.70 -7.17
N ASP A 25 -26.58 -2.09 -7.10
CA ASP A 25 -25.67 -1.58 -6.07
C ASP A 25 -24.26 -1.51 -6.69
N ALA A 26 -24.11 -0.59 -7.64
CA ALA A 26 -22.80 -0.20 -8.13
C ALA A 26 -22.15 0.64 -7.02
N ALA A 27 -21.25 0.01 -6.27
CA ALA A 27 -20.38 0.69 -5.33
C ALA A 27 -19.79 1.97 -5.95
N PRO A 28 -19.68 3.08 -5.21
CA PRO A 28 -19.13 4.31 -5.74
C PRO A 28 -17.69 4.03 -6.18
N HIS A 29 -17.47 4.08 -7.48
CA HIS A 29 -16.16 4.11 -8.10
C HIS A 29 -15.52 5.40 -7.59
N LEU A 30 -14.54 5.24 -6.70
CA LEU A 30 -13.73 6.32 -6.18
C LEU A 30 -13.15 7.09 -7.38
N GLY A 31 -13.80 8.20 -7.73
CA GLY A 31 -13.42 9.01 -8.87
C GLY A 31 -12.00 9.53 -8.66
N THR A 32 -11.11 9.22 -9.59
CA THR A 32 -9.80 9.85 -9.64
C THR A 32 -10.00 11.35 -9.86
N VAL A 33 -9.81 12.15 -8.82
CA VAL A 33 -9.76 13.61 -8.96
C VAL A 33 -8.43 13.94 -9.65
N THR A 34 -8.49 14.19 -10.96
CA THR A 34 -7.35 14.73 -11.70
C THR A 34 -7.17 16.18 -11.30
N LEU A 35 -6.25 16.42 -10.36
CA LEU A 35 -5.82 17.77 -10.01
C LEU A 35 -5.07 18.39 -11.22
N PRO A 36 -5.13 19.72 -11.41
CA PRO A 36 -4.33 20.41 -12.41
C PRO A 36 -2.83 20.09 -12.20
N PRO A 37 -2.02 20.08 -13.28
CA PRO A 37 -0.60 19.74 -13.18
C PRO A 37 0.09 20.67 -12.18
N GLY A 38 0.69 20.07 -11.14
CA GLY A 38 1.25 20.80 -10.03
C GLY A 38 2.03 19.90 -9.07
N VAL A 39 2.83 20.52 -8.21
CA VAL A 39 3.57 19.83 -7.16
C VAL A 39 2.60 19.48 -6.03
N LEU A 40 2.37 18.19 -5.82
CA LEU A 40 1.51 17.70 -4.72
C LEU A 40 2.25 17.64 -3.39
N PHE A 41 3.58 17.49 -3.42
CA PHE A 41 4.41 17.35 -2.25
C PHE A 41 5.85 17.80 -2.53
N SER A 42 6.44 18.52 -1.58
CA SER A 42 7.86 18.89 -1.60
C SER A 42 8.38 18.98 -0.16
N CYS A 43 9.53 18.36 0.10
CA CYS A 43 10.30 18.51 1.34
C CYS A 43 11.79 18.55 1.01
N ALA A 44 12.63 19.00 1.96
CA ALA A 44 14.07 18.92 1.76
C ALA A 44 14.52 17.45 1.84
N CYS A 45 15.50 17.06 1.02
CA CYS A 45 15.99 15.68 0.99
C CYS A 45 16.56 15.21 2.34
N ARG A 46 17.06 16.14 3.16
CA ARG A 46 17.56 15.88 4.51
C ARG A 46 16.45 15.53 5.51
N ASP A 47 15.21 15.91 5.21
CA ASP A 47 14.05 15.68 6.07
C ASP A 47 13.37 14.33 5.77
N VAL A 48 13.80 13.62 4.72
CA VAL A 48 13.32 12.27 4.41
C VAL A 48 14.00 11.27 5.35
N LEU A 49 13.18 10.60 6.16
CA LEU A 49 13.62 9.60 7.14
C LEU A 49 13.74 8.21 6.51
N GLY A 50 12.86 7.88 5.57
CA GLY A 50 12.85 6.60 4.89
C GLY A 50 11.64 6.41 3.98
N TRP A 51 11.54 5.23 3.38
CA TRP A 51 10.46 4.87 2.49
C TRP A 51 10.05 3.40 2.62
N GLY A 52 8.79 3.09 2.35
CA GLY A 52 8.29 1.73 2.22
C GLY A 52 7.69 1.52 0.83
N PHE A 53 7.80 0.30 0.27
CA PHE A 53 7.07 -0.04 -0.95
C PHE A 53 6.44 -1.42 -0.83
N ALA A 54 5.11 -1.46 -0.89
CA ALA A 54 4.34 -2.69 -0.87
C ALA A 54 3.15 -2.56 -1.82
N GLU A 55 2.86 -3.62 -2.59
CA GLU A 55 1.65 -3.74 -3.42
C GLU A 55 1.37 -2.53 -4.35
N GLY A 56 2.42 -1.92 -4.90
CA GLY A 56 2.28 -0.76 -5.81
C GLY A 56 2.07 0.58 -5.09
N ARG A 57 2.14 0.60 -3.75
CA ARG A 57 2.11 1.81 -2.93
C ARG A 57 3.51 2.13 -2.41
N LEU A 58 3.94 3.36 -2.66
CA LEU A 58 5.12 3.96 -2.05
C LEU A 58 4.68 4.81 -0.85
N GLU A 59 5.35 4.65 0.27
CA GLU A 59 5.20 5.49 1.45
C GLU A 59 6.53 6.21 1.69
N ILE A 60 6.47 7.52 1.95
CA ILE A 60 7.64 8.33 2.28
C ILE A 60 7.43 8.90 3.67
N PHE A 61 8.35 8.63 4.59
CA PHE A 61 8.36 9.12 5.96
C PHE A 61 9.29 10.33 6.05
N TYR A 62 8.82 11.43 6.62
CA TYR A 62 9.57 12.69 6.64
C TYR A 62 9.27 13.55 7.88
N GLY A 63 10.15 14.53 8.13
CA GLY A 63 9.95 15.51 9.19
C GLY A 63 9.93 14.90 10.60
N ALA A 64 8.90 15.19 11.38
CA ALA A 64 8.76 14.79 12.78
C ALA A 64 7.70 13.69 12.98
N GLY A 65 7.64 12.72 12.05
CA GLY A 65 6.71 11.59 12.11
C GLY A 65 5.55 11.66 11.12
N ASP A 66 5.61 12.55 10.14
CA ASP A 66 4.65 12.61 9.04
C ASP A 66 5.00 11.59 7.95
N TRP A 67 3.99 11.23 7.16
CA TRP A 67 4.19 10.37 6.00
C TRP A 67 3.23 10.72 4.86
N LEU A 68 3.61 10.32 3.64
CA LEU A 68 2.79 10.45 2.44
C LEU A 68 2.76 9.11 1.69
N GLY A 69 1.55 8.66 1.34
CA GLY A 69 1.33 7.48 0.50
C GLY A 69 0.98 7.84 -0.94
N LEU A 70 1.62 7.18 -1.90
CA LEU A 70 1.44 7.38 -3.33
C LEU A 70 1.28 6.03 -4.03
N ARG A 71 0.34 5.93 -4.99
CA ARG A 71 0.31 4.78 -5.91
C ARG A 71 1.26 5.03 -7.06
N LEU A 72 2.15 4.08 -7.31
CA LEU A 72 3.08 4.16 -8.43
C LEU A 72 2.54 3.40 -9.66
N PRO A 73 2.82 3.90 -10.87
CA PRO A 73 2.66 3.10 -12.08
C PRO A 73 3.47 1.81 -12.01
N HIS A 74 3.00 0.78 -12.70
CA HIS A 74 3.66 -0.52 -12.72
C HIS A 74 5.11 -0.38 -13.22
N GLY A 75 6.08 -0.99 -12.51
CA GLY A 75 7.50 -0.94 -12.85
C GLY A 75 8.23 0.37 -12.49
N ALA A 76 7.56 1.41 -11.98
CA ALA A 76 8.20 2.67 -11.63
C ALA A 76 9.00 2.61 -10.31
N ALA A 77 8.64 1.69 -9.41
CA ALA A 77 9.20 1.63 -8.05
C ALA A 77 10.73 1.54 -7.99
N PRO A 78 11.43 0.69 -8.77
CA PRO A 78 12.89 0.60 -8.72
C PRO A 78 13.59 1.93 -9.04
N GLN A 79 13.07 2.69 -10.02
CA GLN A 79 13.66 3.98 -10.40
C GLN A 79 13.43 5.05 -9.34
N VAL A 80 12.24 5.06 -8.72
CA VAL A 80 11.93 6.01 -7.64
C VAL A 80 12.78 5.72 -6.40
N VAL A 81 12.89 4.45 -6.00
CA VAL A 81 13.72 4.01 -4.87
C VAL A 81 15.19 4.35 -5.11
N ALA A 82 15.74 4.07 -6.31
CA ALA A 82 17.12 4.41 -6.65
C ALA A 82 17.39 5.92 -6.53
N ARG A 83 16.43 6.77 -6.89
CA ARG A 83 16.55 8.23 -6.73
C ARG A 83 16.51 8.65 -5.27
N LEU A 84 15.60 8.08 -4.47
CA LEU A 84 15.54 8.36 -3.03
C LEU A 84 16.86 8.00 -2.33
N GLN A 85 17.45 6.85 -2.67
CA GLN A 85 18.77 6.41 -2.18
C GLN A 85 19.90 7.36 -2.59
N ALA A 86 19.83 7.94 -3.78
CA ALA A 86 20.87 8.82 -4.31
C ALA A 86 20.86 10.23 -3.68
N VAL A 87 19.70 10.73 -3.25
CA VAL A 87 19.54 12.13 -2.83
C VAL A 87 19.24 12.31 -1.34
N THR A 88 18.85 11.24 -0.63
CA THR A 88 18.49 11.29 0.80
C THR A 88 19.42 10.41 1.64
N ARG A 89 19.35 10.57 2.97
CA ARG A 89 20.00 9.65 3.93
C ARG A 89 19.03 8.61 4.50
N GLY A 90 17.78 8.60 4.01
CA GLY A 90 16.77 7.66 4.46
C GLY A 90 17.09 6.23 4.03
N CYS A 91 16.32 5.30 4.56
CA CYS A 91 16.42 3.88 4.23
C CYS A 91 15.04 3.25 4.04
N GLU A 92 15.03 1.97 3.66
CA GLU A 92 13.79 1.20 3.63
C GLU A 92 13.22 1.07 5.05
N ALA A 93 12.01 1.60 5.24
CA ALA A 93 11.31 1.60 6.51
C ALA A 93 10.71 0.22 6.77
N ARG A 94 10.79 -0.23 8.03
CA ARG A 94 10.19 -1.48 8.48
C ARG A 94 9.16 -1.21 9.56
N GLU A 95 7.94 -1.68 9.34
CA GLU A 95 6.91 -1.67 10.36
C GLU A 95 7.19 -2.76 11.42
N LEU A 96 7.10 -2.38 12.70
CA LEU A 96 7.29 -3.28 13.83
C LEU A 96 6.07 -3.21 14.77
N ALA A 97 5.32 -4.30 14.83
CA ALA A 97 4.25 -4.49 15.81
C ALA A 97 4.81 -5.17 17.07
N LEU A 98 5.03 -4.41 18.14
CA LEU A 98 5.64 -4.89 19.38
C LEU A 98 4.58 -5.14 20.46
N PRO A 99 4.44 -6.38 20.97
CA PRO A 99 3.65 -6.64 22.16
C PRO A 99 4.18 -5.84 23.36
N ARG A 100 3.28 -5.43 24.25
CA ARG A 100 3.68 -4.79 25.51
C ARG A 100 4.14 -5.84 26.52
N GLY A 101 5.22 -5.52 27.24
CA GLY A 101 5.70 -6.33 28.35
C GLY A 101 4.82 -6.18 29.60
N ALA A 102 5.22 -6.85 30.68
CA ALA A 102 4.54 -6.79 31.97
C ALA A 102 4.30 -5.33 32.43
N GLY A 103 3.08 -5.06 32.89
CA GLY A 103 2.67 -3.71 33.29
C GLY A 103 2.54 -2.71 32.13
N GLY A 104 2.40 -3.17 30.88
CA GLY A 104 2.16 -2.31 29.72
C GLY A 104 3.39 -1.57 29.18
N ARG A 105 4.60 -1.97 29.62
CA ARG A 105 5.85 -1.33 29.21
C ARG A 105 6.18 -1.64 27.75
N ARG A 106 6.66 -0.64 27.01
CA ARG A 106 7.10 -0.80 25.60
C ARG A 106 8.40 -1.58 25.45
N GLY A 107 9.26 -1.57 26.47
CA GLY A 107 10.59 -2.19 26.41
C GLY A 107 11.67 -1.30 25.76
N PHE A 108 11.36 -0.06 25.37
CA PHE A 108 12.33 0.90 24.83
C PHE A 108 11.94 2.34 25.21
N ARG A 109 12.89 3.27 25.09
CA ARG A 109 12.71 4.71 25.27
C ARG A 109 13.13 5.43 24.00
N VAL A 110 12.43 6.52 23.67
CA VAL A 110 12.69 7.38 22.52
C VAL A 110 12.89 8.81 23.02
N ASP A 111 13.79 9.57 22.39
CA ASP A 111 13.92 11.01 22.64
C ASP A 111 12.89 11.83 21.82
N PRO A 112 12.81 13.16 22.01
CA PRO A 112 11.89 14.00 21.25
C PRO A 112 12.16 14.04 19.73
N SER A 113 13.37 13.65 19.29
CA SER A 113 13.72 13.57 17.87
C SER A 113 13.28 12.26 17.21
N GLY A 114 12.76 11.31 18.00
CA GLY A 114 12.29 10.01 17.50
C GLY A 114 13.35 8.91 17.54
N ILE A 115 14.54 9.17 18.09
CA ILE A 115 15.63 8.19 18.17
C ILE A 115 15.49 7.32 19.41
N VAL A 116 15.70 6.01 19.26
CA VAL A 116 15.70 5.08 20.39
C VAL A 116 16.93 5.35 21.28
N THR A 117 16.71 5.72 22.54
CA THR A 117 17.79 6.03 23.49
C THR A 117 18.16 4.86 24.40
N ALA A 118 17.23 3.92 24.60
CA ALA A 118 17.46 2.74 25.42
C ALA A 118 16.52 1.61 25.02
N VAL A 119 17.01 0.38 25.10
CA VAL A 119 16.23 -0.85 24.90
C VAL A 119 16.41 -1.75 26.12
N THR A 120 15.31 -2.29 26.63
CA THR A 120 15.30 -3.18 27.80
C THR A 120 15.71 -4.57 27.35
N ARG A 121 16.67 -5.18 28.06
CA ARG A 121 17.10 -6.55 27.78
C ARG A 121 15.95 -7.54 27.93
N PHE A 122 15.94 -8.55 27.08
CA PHE A 122 14.96 -9.63 27.02
C PHE A 122 13.52 -9.14 26.76
N SER A 123 13.37 -7.96 26.18
CA SER A 123 12.07 -7.42 25.79
C SER A 123 11.74 -7.75 24.33
N PHE A 124 10.45 -7.71 23.99
CA PHE A 124 10.00 -7.84 22.60
C PHE A 124 10.67 -6.82 21.66
N ALA A 125 10.96 -5.61 22.16
CA ALA A 125 11.66 -4.57 21.41
C ALA A 125 13.09 -5.00 21.03
N GLU A 126 13.84 -5.60 21.95
CA GLU A 126 15.19 -6.11 21.68
C GLU A 126 15.16 -7.28 20.69
N THR A 127 14.22 -8.21 20.88
CA THR A 127 14.02 -9.38 19.99
C THR A 127 13.62 -8.96 18.58
N ALA A 128 12.82 -7.90 18.43
CA ALA A 128 12.45 -7.33 17.15
C ALA A 128 13.59 -6.55 16.46
N GLY A 129 14.73 -6.38 17.14
CA GLY A 129 15.93 -5.78 16.57
C GLY A 129 16.16 -4.32 16.91
N LEU A 130 15.33 -3.67 17.76
CA LEU A 130 15.58 -2.29 18.17
C LEU A 130 16.89 -2.19 18.96
N ARG A 131 17.66 -1.13 18.71
CA ARG A 131 18.91 -0.83 19.42
C ARG A 131 18.97 0.66 19.73
N PRO A 132 19.71 1.08 20.77
CA PRO A 132 19.98 2.50 20.96
C PRO A 132 20.65 3.12 19.72
N GLY A 133 20.18 4.28 19.28
CA GLY A 133 20.66 4.99 18.09
C GLY A 133 19.96 4.60 16.78
N THR A 134 18.99 3.68 16.83
CA THR A 134 18.11 3.37 15.68
C THR A 134 16.86 4.22 15.68
#